data_AF-A0AAQ0KIK3-F1
#
_entry.id   AF-A0AAQ0KIK3-F1
#
_cell.length_a   1.000
_cell.length_b   1.000
_cell.length_c   1.000
_cell.angle_alpha   90.00
_cell.angle_beta   90.00
_cell.angle_gamma   90.00
#
_symmetry.space_group_name_H-M   'P 1'
#
loop_
_entity.id
_entity.type
_entity.pdbx_description
1 polymer ?
#
loop_
_entity_poly.entity_id
_entity_poly.type
_entity_poly.pdbx_seq_one_letter_code
_entity_poly.pdbx_strand_id
1 'polypeptide(L)'
;MALNIGANDVANNMGPAVGANALSMGGAIVIAAVFESAGALIAGADVVSTIAKGIVAPEALDTPATFIWAMMAALLASALWVNLATWIG
;
A
#
# COMPACT_ATOMS: atom_id res chain seq x y z
N MET A 1 -3.09 6.79 -1.01
CA MET A 1 -2.93 5.32 -1.11
C MET A 1 -1.91 4.80 -0.10
N ALA A 2 -0.64 5.19 -0.14
CA ALA A 2 0.41 4.64 0.75
C ALA A 2 0.05 4.66 2.25
N LEU A 3 -0.46 5.77 2.77
CA LEU A 3 -0.92 5.87 4.16
C LEU A 3 -2.09 4.92 4.48
N ASN A 4 -3.00 4.69 3.53
CA ASN A 4 -4.17 3.85 3.73
C ASN A 4 -3.78 2.38 3.77
N ILE A 5 -2.82 1.98 2.92
CA ILE A 5 -2.21 0.64 2.94
C ILE A 5 -1.52 0.42 4.28
N GLY A 6 -0.64 1.35 4.70
CA GLY A 6 0.04 1.23 5.99
C GLY A 6 -0.93 1.10 7.17
N ALA A 7 -2.03 1.85 7.17
CA ALA A 7 -3.06 1.76 8.21
C ALA A 7 -3.85 0.43 8.19
N ASN A 8 -4.11 -0.13 7.00
CA ASN A 8 -4.80 -1.42 6.88
C ASN A 8 -3.86 -2.59 7.24
N ASP A 9 -2.67 -2.59 6.65
CA ASP A 9 -1.72 -3.70 6.74
C ASP A 9 -1.06 -3.77 8.11
N VAL A 10 -0.91 -2.65 8.82
CA VAL A 10 -0.40 -2.67 10.20
C VAL A 10 -1.32 -3.44 11.15
N ALA A 11 -2.64 -3.43 10.88
CA ALA A 11 -3.57 -4.22 11.67
C ALA A 11 -3.38 -5.72 11.40
N ASN A 12 -3.03 -6.10 10.16
CA ASN A 12 -2.83 -7.49 9.76
C ASN A 12 -1.52 -8.07 10.32
N ASN A 13 -0.43 -7.30 10.35
CA ASN A 13 0.88 -7.78 10.79
C ASN A 13 1.09 -7.66 12.32
N MET A 14 0.65 -6.57 12.95
CA MET A 14 0.87 -6.29 14.37
C MET A 14 -0.34 -6.63 15.25
N GLY A 15 -1.53 -6.79 14.65
CA GLY A 15 -2.76 -7.12 15.37
C GLY A 15 -2.64 -8.35 16.28
N PRO A 16 -2.06 -9.48 15.84
CA PRO A 16 -1.85 -10.63 16.71
C PRO A 16 -0.93 -10.35 17.91
N ALA A 17 0.16 -9.60 17.71
CA ALA A 17 1.12 -9.29 18.77
C ALA A 17 0.57 -8.32 19.81
N VAL A 18 -0.19 -7.31 19.36
CA VAL A 18 -0.90 -6.37 20.25
C VAL A 18 -2.07 -7.06 20.94
N GLY A 19 -2.85 -7.87 20.22
CA GLY A 19 -3.98 -8.64 20.76
C GLY A 19 -3.58 -9.71 21.79
N ALA A 20 -2.39 -10.29 21.65
CA ALA A 20 -1.80 -11.20 22.63
C ALA A 20 -1.14 -10.49 23.83
N ASN A 21 -1.19 -9.15 23.91
CA ASN A 21 -0.47 -8.33 24.89
C ASN A 21 1.06 -8.54 24.90
N ALA A 22 1.64 -9.02 23.80
CA ALA A 22 3.09 -9.15 23.67
C ALA A 22 3.76 -7.80 23.37
N LEU A 23 3.04 -6.89 22.71
CA LEU A 23 3.49 -5.54 22.38
C LEU A 23 2.40 -4.51 22.70
N SER A 24 2.82 -3.31 23.10
CA SER A 24 1.92 -2.17 23.18
C SER A 24 1.58 -1.64 21.77
N MET A 25 0.42 -1.01 21.63
CA MET A 25 0.02 -0.39 20.36
C MET A 25 1.06 0.63 19.85
N GLY A 26 1.59 1.47 20.75
CA GLY A 26 2.61 2.45 20.38
C GLY A 26 3.91 1.80 19.92
N GLY A 27 4.36 0.74 20.58
CA GLY A 27 5.55 -0.02 20.18
C GLY A 27 5.37 -0.69 18.82
N ALA A 28 4.20 -1.30 18.59
CA ALA A 28 3.84 -1.90 17.32
C ALA A 28 3.88 -0.89 16.15
N ILE A 29 3.33 0.32 16.33
CA ILE A 29 3.34 1.37 15.31
C ILE A 29 4.77 1.81 14.97
N VAL A 30 5.64 1.98 15.97
CA VAL A 30 7.05 2.38 15.72
C VAL A 30 7.80 1.30 14.96
N ILE A 31 7.63 0.02 15.35
CA ILE A 31 8.23 -1.11 14.65
C ILE A 31 7.72 -1.16 13.21
N ALA A 32 6.41 -1.10 13.00
CA ALA A 32 5.80 -1.11 11.67
C ALA A 32 6.34 0.02 10.81
N ALA A 33 6.40 1.26 11.32
CA ALA A 33 6.92 2.40 10.56
C ALA A 33 8.34 2.18 10.05
N VAL A 34 9.23 1.60 10.87
CA VAL A 34 10.62 1.32 10.49
C VAL A 34 10.69 0.17 9.48
N PHE A 35 10.09 -0.98 9.81
CA PHE A 35 10.28 -2.20 9.01
C PHE A 35 9.48 -2.21 7.72
N GLU A 36 8.26 -1.67 7.69
CA GLU A 36 7.47 -1.53 6.45
C GLU A 36 8.15 -0.55 5.49
N SER A 37 8.64 0.59 6.00
CA SER A 37 9.36 1.56 5.16
C SER A 37 10.68 0.97 4.65
N ALA A 38 11.42 0.23 5.48
CA ALA A 38 12.64 -0.45 5.05
C ALA A 38 12.35 -1.51 3.98
N GLY A 39 11.31 -2.33 4.16
CA GLY A 39 10.89 -3.34 3.17
C GLY A 39 10.51 -2.71 1.83
N ALA A 40 9.74 -1.62 1.85
CA ALA A 40 9.38 -0.88 0.64
C ALA A 40 10.61 -0.33 -0.11
N LEU A 41 11.64 0.14 0.61
CA LEU A 41 12.86 0.67 0.01
C LEU A 41 13.81 -0.41 -0.52
N ILE A 42 13.95 -1.52 0.20
CA ILE A 42 14.94 -2.57 -0.11
C ILE A 42 14.39 -3.56 -1.16
N ALA A 43 13.09 -3.89 -1.09
CA ALA A 43 12.48 -4.95 -1.88
C ALA A 43 11.29 -4.50 -2.75
N GLY A 44 10.91 -3.21 -2.71
CA GLY A 44 9.73 -2.72 -3.45
C GLY A 44 9.92 -2.56 -4.96
N ALA A 45 11.17 -2.55 -5.46
CA ALA A 45 11.47 -2.20 -6.85
C ALA A 45 10.80 -3.14 -7.88
N ASP A 46 10.84 -4.45 -7.64
CA ASP A 46 10.29 -5.45 -8.56
C ASP A 46 8.75 -5.38 -8.63
N VAL A 47 8.11 -5.10 -7.49
CA VAL A 47 6.65 -4.92 -7.40
C VAL A 47 6.23 -3.66 -8.16
N VAL A 48 6.93 -2.55 -7.96
CA VAL A 48 6.65 -1.29 -8.68
C VAL A 48 6.82 -1.46 -10.18
N SER A 49 7.86 -2.18 -10.62
CA SER A 49 8.07 -2.49 -12.04
C SER A 49 6.90 -3.28 -12.63
N THR A 50 6.42 -4.29 -11.89
CA THR A 50 5.29 -5.13 -12.31
C THR A 50 3.98 -4.32 -12.38
N ILE A 51 3.71 -3.45 -11.40
CA ILE A 51 2.52 -2.59 -11.41
C ILE A 51 2.57 -1.61 -12.58
N ALA A 52 3.74 -1.01 -12.84
CA ALA A 52 3.89 0.02 -13.86
C ALA A 52 3.83 -0.52 -15.31
N LYS A 53 4.28 -1.76 -15.55
CA LYS A 53 4.45 -2.29 -16.91
C LYS A 53 3.86 -3.68 -17.14
N GLY A 54 3.63 -4.44 -16.08
CA GLY A 54 3.16 -5.82 -16.15
C GLY A 54 1.63 -5.96 -16.12
N ILE A 55 0.90 -4.90 -15.74
CA ILE A 55 -0.58 -4.93 -15.66
C ILE A 55 -1.22 -4.25 -16.87
N VAL A 56 -0.81 -3.01 -17.15
CA VAL A 56 -1.31 -2.22 -18.29
C VAL A 56 -0.14 -1.96 -19.22
N ALA A 57 -0.21 -2.50 -20.44
CA ALA A 57 0.78 -2.25 -21.48
C ALA A 57 0.69 -0.78 -21.94
N PRO A 58 1.71 0.06 -21.71
CA PRO A 58 1.66 1.47 -22.11
C PRO A 58 1.52 1.66 -23.62
N GLU A 59 2.02 0.69 -24.40
CA GLU A 59 1.98 0.71 -25.87
C GLU A 59 0.57 0.48 -26.43
N ALA A 60 -0.34 -0.08 -25.62
CA ALA A 60 -1.73 -0.28 -26.01
C ALA A 60 -2.58 0.99 -25.88
N LEU A 61 -2.01 2.10 -25.39
CA LEU A 61 -2.71 3.37 -25.17
C LEU A 61 -2.22 4.43 -26.15
N ASP A 62 -3.16 5.19 -26.73
CA ASP A 62 -2.88 6.18 -27.78
C ASP A 62 -1.86 7.25 -27.38
N THR A 63 -1.90 7.71 -26.12
CA THR A 63 -1.01 8.77 -25.64
C THR A 63 -0.49 8.51 -24.23
N PRO A 64 0.70 9.00 -23.88
CA PRO A 64 1.21 8.96 -22.50
C PRO A 64 0.25 9.63 -21.50
N ALA A 65 -0.48 10.66 -21.92
CA ALA A 65 -1.46 11.34 -21.08
C ALA A 65 -2.60 10.39 -20.67
N THR A 66 -3.08 9.55 -21.57
CA THR A 66 -4.11 8.54 -21.27
C THR A 66 -3.61 7.54 -20.21
N PHE A 67 -2.36 7.09 -20.33
CA PHE A 67 -1.76 6.20 -19.32
C PHE A 67 -1.65 6.86 -17.95
N ILE A 68 -1.20 8.13 -17.88
CA ILE A 68 -1.13 8.87 -16.62
C ILE A 68 -2.51 8.99 -15.97
N TRP A 69 -3.54 9.36 -16.73
CA TRP A 69 -4.90 9.46 -16.20
C TRP A 69 -5.45 8.11 -15.72
N ALA A 70 -5.16 7.01 -16.43
CA ALA A 70 -5.53 5.67 -16.00
C ALA A 70 -4.85 5.29 -14.67
N MET A 71 -3.55 5.57 -14.52
CA MET A 71 -2.82 5.32 -13.28
C MET A 71 -3.34 6.19 -12.11
N MET A 72 -3.67 7.46 -12.38
CA MET A 72 -4.28 8.35 -11.39
C MET A 72 -5.67 7.86 -10.94
N ALA A 73 -6.49 7.38 -11.88
CA ALA A 73 -7.78 6.79 -11.56
C ALA A 73 -7.63 5.52 -10.71
N ALA A 74 -6.68 4.64 -11.03
CA ALA A 74 -6.38 3.45 -10.25
C ALA A 74 -5.90 3.79 -8.82
N LEU A 75 -5.03 4.80 -8.69
CA LEU A 75 -4.55 5.29 -7.39
C LEU A 75 -5.71 5.85 -6.54
N LEU A 76 -6.60 6.63 -7.15
CA LEU A 76 -7.75 7.21 -6.45
C LEU A 76 -8.75 6.14 -6.02
N ALA A 77 -9.14 5.25 -6.95
CA ALA A 77 -10.10 4.18 -6.67
C ALA A 77 -9.61 3.27 -5.54
N SER A 78 -8.35 2.83 -5.61
CA SER A 78 -7.75 1.99 -4.56
C SER A 78 -7.63 2.74 -3.23
N ALA A 79 -7.22 4.01 -3.24
CA ALA A 79 -7.15 4.81 -2.01
C ALA A 79 -8.52 4.93 -1.33
N LEU A 80 -9.58 5.20 -2.09
CA LEU A 80 -10.94 5.33 -1.56
C LEU A 80 -11.44 4.01 -0.96
N TRP A 81 -11.32 2.91 -1.70
CA TRP A 81 -11.80 1.61 -1.22
C TRP A 81 -11.03 1.10 0.00
N VAL A 82 -9.70 1.23 0.01
CA VAL A 82 -8.89 0.83 1.18
C VAL A 82 -9.20 1.73 2.37
N ASN A 83 -9.38 3.04 2.18
CA ASN A 83 -9.74 3.92 3.29
C ASN A 83 -11.10 3.54 3.90
N LEU A 84 -12.09 3.26 3.04
CA LEU A 84 -13.41 2.86 3.49
C LEU A 84 -13.35 1.53 4.26
N ALA A 85 -12.61 0.54 3.74
CA ALA A 85 -12.43 -0.75 4.41
C ALA A 85 -11.76 -0.57 5.79
N THR A 86 -10.64 0.17 5.85
CA THR A 86 -9.93 0.45 7.11
C THR A 86 -10.80 1.21 8.11
N TRP A 87 -11.70 2.08 7.65
CA TRP A 87 -12.60 2.82 8.53
C TRP A 87 -13.70 1.94 9.11
N ILE A 88 -14.25 1.00 8.32
CA ILE A 88 -15.30 0.09 8.78
C ILE A 88 -14.73 -0.97 9.74
N GLY A 89 -13.48 -1.41 9.52
CA GLY A 89 -12.83 -2.47 10.29
C GLY A 89 -12.93 -3.82 9.60
#